data_AF-A0A653LGB9-F1
#
_entry.id   AF-A0A653LGB9-F1
#
_cell.length_a   1.000
_cell.length_b   1.000
_cell.length_c   1.000
_cell.angle_alpha   90.00
_cell.angle_beta   90.00
_cell.angle_gamma   90.00
#
_symmetry.space_group_name_H-M   'P 1'
#
loop_
_entity.id
_entity.type
_entity.pdbx_description
1 polymer ?
#
loop_
_entity_poly.entity_id
_entity_poly.type
_entity_poly.pdbx_seq_one_letter_code
_entity_poly.pdbx_strand_id
1 'polypeptide(L)'
;MPSFRARLQIGDLLPGHAPEEVMDRAETALAATHNVEAKDLEVVARVPRIVLRFTVPDSTWDSENRAAVAAASRMREGVRDVATTGRLDVLRRDRGRWAPVG
;
A
#
# COMPACT_ATOMS: atom_id res chain seq x y z
N MET A 1 -13.55 6.78 10.53
CA MET A 1 -12.64 5.89 9.78
C MET A 1 -11.39 6.66 9.36
N PRO A 2 -10.23 6.46 10.01
CA PRO A 2 -8.96 7.04 9.55
C PRO A 2 -8.56 6.55 8.16
N SER A 3 -8.04 7.46 7.34
CA SER A 3 -7.54 7.18 6.00
C SER A 3 -6.02 7.03 6.03
N PHE A 4 -5.53 6.00 5.37
CA PHE A 4 -4.12 5.65 5.27
C PHE A 4 -3.68 5.54 3.81
N ARG A 5 -2.39 5.71 3.55
CA ARG A 5 -1.74 5.39 2.28
C ARG A 5 -0.65 4.36 2.50
N ALA A 6 -0.67 3.28 1.74
CA ALA A 6 0.47 2.40 1.57
C ALA A 6 1.21 2.81 0.28
N ARG A 7 2.50 3.10 0.37
CA ARG A 7 3.36 3.41 -0.77
C ARG A 7 4.43 2.34 -0.89
N LEU A 8 4.41 1.59 -1.98
CA LEU A 8 5.33 0.48 -2.18
C LEU A 8 6.17 0.73 -3.43
N GLN A 9 7.49 0.79 -3.26
CA GLN A 9 8.41 0.77 -4.39
C GLN A 9 8.36 -0.57 -5.10
N ILE A 10 8.32 -0.52 -6.43
CA ILE A 10 8.28 -1.68 -7.32
C ILE A 10 9.63 -1.77 -8.04
N GLY A 11 10.16 -2.98 -8.17
CA GLY A 11 11.35 -3.27 -8.96
C GLY A 11 11.00 -4.05 -10.22
N ASP A 12 11.84 -5.02 -10.57
CA ASP A 12 11.65 -5.88 -11.73
C ASP A 12 10.44 -6.79 -11.58
N LEU A 13 9.71 -6.98 -12.69
CA LEU A 13 8.68 -8.01 -12.81
C LEU A 13 9.33 -9.40 -12.74
N LEU A 14 8.63 -10.34 -12.12
CA LEU A 14 9.01 -11.74 -12.17
C LEU A 14 8.69 -12.31 -13.57
N PRO A 15 9.44 -13.34 -14.03
CA PRO A 15 9.23 -13.92 -15.35
C PRO A 15 7.78 -14.38 -15.58
N GLY A 16 7.20 -14.00 -16.72
CA GLY A 16 5.85 -14.41 -17.12
C GLY A 16 4.72 -13.51 -16.60
N HIS A 17 5.02 -12.45 -15.86
CA HIS A 17 4.03 -11.50 -15.37
C HIS A 17 3.98 -10.20 -16.20
N ALA A 18 2.79 -9.63 -16.31
CA ALA A 18 2.52 -8.36 -16.94
C ALA A 18 2.59 -7.20 -15.91
N PRO A 19 2.97 -5.97 -16.32
CA PRO A 19 3.02 -4.80 -15.44
C PRO A 19 1.71 -4.53 -14.67
N GLU A 20 0.56 -4.76 -15.31
CA GLU A 20 -0.76 -4.49 -14.76
C GLU A 20 -1.07 -5.35 -13.52
N GLU A 21 -0.51 -6.58 -13.49
CA GLU A 21 -0.70 -7.52 -12.37
C GLU A 21 -0.18 -6.96 -11.04
N VAL A 22 0.80 -6.05 -11.07
CA VAL A 22 1.35 -5.43 -9.85
C VAL A 22 0.27 -4.65 -9.11
N MET A 23 -0.50 -3.82 -9.81
CA MET A 23 -1.55 -3.04 -9.19
C MET A 23 -2.73 -3.94 -8.78
N ASP A 24 -3.08 -4.90 -9.62
CA ASP A 24 -4.18 -5.83 -9.35
C ASP A 24 -3.91 -6.68 -8.10
N ARG A 25 -2.67 -7.17 -7.94
CA ARG A 25 -2.24 -7.93 -6.75
C ARG A 25 -2.25 -7.08 -5.49
N ALA A 26 -1.75 -5.85 -5.58
CA ALA A 26 -1.76 -4.92 -4.45
C ALA A 26 -3.20 -4.60 -4.00
N GLU A 27 -4.06 -4.25 -4.95
CA GLU A 27 -5.46 -3.91 -4.69
C GLU A 27 -6.20 -5.12 -4.12
N THR A 28 -6.06 -6.30 -4.73
CA THR A 28 -6.69 -7.54 -4.24
C THR A 28 -6.28 -7.87 -2.81
N ALA A 29 -4.97 -7.84 -2.51
CA ALA A 29 -4.46 -8.17 -1.18
C ALA A 29 -4.92 -7.18 -0.11
N LEU A 30 -5.04 -5.89 -0.45
CA LEU A 30 -5.50 -4.87 0.49
C LEU A 30 -7.03 -4.91 0.66
N ALA A 31 -7.76 -5.04 -0.45
CA ALA A 31 -9.21 -5.11 -0.51
C ALA A 31 -9.79 -6.33 0.21
N ALA A 32 -9.01 -7.41 0.35
CA ALA A 32 -9.39 -8.58 1.14
C ALA A 32 -9.68 -8.27 2.62
N THR A 33 -9.17 -7.16 3.16
CA THR A 33 -9.32 -6.81 4.57
C THR A 33 -9.76 -5.37 4.83
N HIS A 34 -9.56 -4.46 3.88
CA HIS A 34 -9.82 -3.02 4.06
C HIS A 34 -10.49 -2.43 2.82
N ASN A 35 -11.28 -1.38 3.00
CA ASN A 35 -11.85 -0.63 1.87
C ASN A 35 -10.77 0.22 1.20
N VAL A 36 -10.52 -0.03 -0.10
CA VAL A 36 -9.58 0.74 -0.92
C VAL A 36 -10.34 1.89 -1.59
N GLU A 37 -9.94 3.12 -1.32
CA GLU A 37 -10.61 4.34 -1.79
C GLU A 37 -9.98 4.95 -3.04
N ALA A 38 -8.72 4.66 -3.30
CA ALA A 38 -8.00 5.16 -4.47
C ALA A 38 -6.72 4.36 -4.71
N LYS A 39 -6.30 4.33 -5.98
CA LYS A 39 -5.02 3.79 -6.44
C LYS A 39 -4.31 4.81 -7.34
N ASP A 40 -2.98 4.83 -7.27
CA ASP A 40 -2.14 5.71 -8.07
C ASP A 40 -0.79 5.06 -8.34
N LEU A 41 -0.13 5.47 -9.43
CA LEU A 41 1.22 5.05 -9.80
C LEU A 41 2.10 6.30 -9.87
N GLU A 42 3.10 6.36 -9.00
CA GLU A 42 4.03 7.49 -8.94
C GLU A 42 5.43 7.04 -9.37
N VAL A 43 6.18 7.94 -10.00
CA VAL A 43 7.63 7.75 -10.24
C VAL A 43 8.38 8.86 -9.53
N VAL A 44 9.14 8.51 -8.49
CA VAL A 44 9.89 9.47 -7.69
C VAL A 44 11.36 9.12 -7.70
N ALA A 45 12.20 10.09 -8.11
CA ALA A 45 13.64 9.90 -8.27
C ALA A 45 13.98 8.65 -9.12
N ARG A 46 13.24 8.45 -10.21
CA ARG A 46 13.34 7.29 -11.13
C ARG A 46 12.95 5.93 -10.52
N VAL A 47 12.33 5.91 -9.35
CA VAL A 47 11.82 4.67 -8.73
C VAL A 47 10.29 4.64 -8.85
N PRO A 48 9.70 3.65 -9.55
CA PRO A 48 8.25 3.49 -9.59
C PRO A 48 7.73 3.01 -8.24
N ARG A 49 6.59 3.53 -7.81
CA ARG A 49 5.88 3.09 -6.62
C ARG A 49 4.38 3.12 -6.84
N ILE A 50 3.70 2.08 -6.40
CA ILE A 50 2.24 2.07 -6.31
C ILE A 50 1.81 2.72 -5.00
N VAL A 51 0.67 3.41 -5.04
CA VAL A 51 0.06 4.05 -3.88
C VAL A 51 -1.39 3.62 -3.77
N LEU A 52 -1.74 2.93 -2.67
CA LEU A 52 -3.13 2.61 -2.34
C LEU A 52 -3.58 3.42 -1.14
N ARG A 53 -4.73 4.08 -1.26
CA ARG A 53 -5.42 4.73 -0.15
C ARG A 53 -6.53 3.83 0.35
N PHE A 54 -6.59 3.65 1.66
CA PHE A 54 -7.56 2.77 2.29
C PHE A 54 -7.98 3.29 3.66
N THR A 55 -9.12 2.82 4.15
CA THR A 55 -9.62 3.16 5.50
C THR A 55 -9.46 2.02 6.47
N VAL A 56 -9.14 2.33 7.72
CA VAL A 56 -9.18 1.38 8.83
C VAL A 56 -10.43 1.67 9.68
N PRO A 57 -11.13 0.66 10.23
CA PRO A 57 -12.21 0.87 11.19
C PRO A 57 -11.74 1.68 12.40
N ASP A 58 -12.62 2.52 12.94
CA ASP A 58 -12.30 3.36 14.09
C ASP A 58 -11.99 2.50 15.33
N SER A 59 -10.90 2.82 16.01
CA SER A 59 -10.44 2.15 17.22
C SER A 59 -9.57 3.11 18.04
N THR A 60 -8.54 2.60 18.72
CA THR A 60 -7.49 3.44 19.30
C THR A 60 -6.46 3.81 18.26
N TRP A 61 -5.84 4.99 18.40
CA TRP A 61 -4.80 5.48 17.50
C TRP A 61 -3.72 4.43 17.19
N ASP A 62 -3.21 3.77 18.23
CA ASP A 62 -2.17 2.74 18.12
C ASP A 62 -2.68 1.48 17.42
N SER A 63 -3.91 1.06 17.72
CA SER A 63 -4.53 -0.11 17.08
C SER A 63 -4.72 0.12 15.59
N GLU A 64 -5.22 1.30 15.21
CA GLU A 64 -5.42 1.71 13.82
C GLU A 64 -4.10 1.74 13.04
N ASN A 65 -3.04 2.31 13.63
CA ASN A 65 -1.73 2.36 12.98
C ASN A 65 -1.14 0.97 12.79
N ARG A 66 -1.24 0.08 13.80
CA ARG A 66 -0.81 -1.32 13.67
C ARG A 66 -1.60 -2.08 12.60
N ALA A 67 -2.92 -1.87 12.54
CA ALA A 67 -3.77 -2.47 11.52
C ALA A 67 -3.38 -1.99 10.12
N ALA A 68 -3.12 -0.69 9.94
CA ALA A 68 -2.66 -0.13 8.67
C ALA A 68 -1.31 -0.69 8.23
N VAL A 69 -0.34 -0.80 9.14
CA VAL A 69 0.97 -1.41 8.87
C VAL A 69 0.84 -2.88 8.49
N ALA A 70 -0.01 -3.63 9.19
CA ALA A 70 -0.26 -5.03 8.88
C ALA A 70 -0.96 -5.22 7.52
N ALA A 71 -1.90 -4.33 7.16
CA ALA A 71 -2.57 -4.35 5.86
C ALA A 71 -1.60 -4.05 4.70
N ALA A 72 -0.79 -3.01 4.85
CA ALA A 72 0.25 -2.64 3.89
C ALA A 72 1.32 -3.74 3.72
N SER A 73 1.64 -4.46 4.80
CA SER A 73 2.56 -5.60 4.74
C SER A 73 1.97 -6.74 3.91
N ARG A 74 0.69 -7.09 4.10
CA ARG A 74 -0.01 -8.09 3.26
C ARG A 74 -0.07 -7.67 1.79
N MET A 75 -0.35 -6.40 1.52
CA MET A 75 -0.30 -5.83 0.17
C MET A 75 1.07 -6.08 -0.47
N ARG A 76 2.17 -5.80 0.24
CA ARG A 76 3.52 -6.07 -0.26
C ARG A 76 3.77 -7.56 -0.52
N GLU A 77 3.34 -8.44 0.38
CA GLU A 77 3.49 -9.89 0.15
C GLU A 77 2.72 -10.34 -1.11
N GLY A 78 1.50 -9.84 -1.35
CA GLY A 78 0.77 -10.15 -2.58
C GLY A 78 1.46 -9.64 -3.86
N VAL A 79 2.13 -8.49 -3.80
CA VAL A 79 2.90 -7.95 -4.95
C VAL A 79 4.17 -8.76 -5.20
N ARG A 80 4.77 -9.37 -4.17
CA ARG A 80 5.96 -10.22 -4.30
C ARG A 80 5.72 -11.48 -5.13
N ASP A 81 4.46 -11.85 -5.36
CA ASP A 81 4.10 -12.94 -6.29
C ASP A 81 4.40 -12.59 -7.75
N VAL A 82 4.51 -11.30 -8.10
CA VAL A 82 4.59 -10.84 -9.50
C VAL A 82 5.75 -9.86 -9.77
N ALA A 83 6.32 -9.24 -8.73
CA ALA A 83 7.43 -8.31 -8.88
C ALA A 83 8.34 -8.27 -7.63
N THR A 84 9.60 -7.91 -7.83
CA THR A 84 10.47 -7.52 -6.73
C THR A 84 9.97 -6.21 -6.11
N THR A 85 10.19 -6.04 -4.79
CA THR A 85 9.66 -4.90 -4.03
C THR A 85 10.76 -4.22 -3.23
N GLY A 86 10.63 -2.91 -3.07
CA GLY A 86 11.55 -2.09 -2.29
C GLY A 86 10.92 -1.57 -1.00
N ARG A 87 11.19 -0.30 -0.70
CA ARG A 87 10.68 0.36 0.51
C ARG A 87 9.14 0.41 0.51
N LEU A 88 8.57 0.13 1.68
CA LEU A 88 7.16 0.30 2.01
C LEU A 88 7.03 1.41 3.06
N ASP A 89 6.29 2.47 2.74
CA ASP A 89 5.88 3.48 3.71
C ASP A 89 4.38 3.39 3.96
N VAL A 90 3.96 3.53 5.22
CA VAL A 90 2.56 3.70 5.59
C VAL A 90 2.38 5.11 6.13
N LEU A 91 1.37 5.82 5.63
CA LEU A 91 1.07 7.19 6.01
C LEU A 91 -0.35 7.26 6.55
N ARG A 92 -0.56 8.01 7.64
CA ARG A 92 -1.89 8.36 8.15
C ARG A 92 -2.26 9.77 7.70
N ARG A 93 -3.52 9.98 7.33
CA ARG A 93 -4.07 11.33 7.12
C ARG A 93 -4.40 11.98 8.47
N ASP A 94 -3.74 13.09 8.79
CA ASP A 94 -4.03 13.92 9.97
C ASP A 94 -4.18 15.38 9.56
N ARG A 95 -5.35 15.98 9.83
CA ARG A 95 -5.68 17.39 9.51
C ARG A 95 -5.23 17.85 8.11
N GLY A 96 -5.46 16.99 7.09
CA GLY A 96 -5.12 17.27 5.69
C GLY A 96 -3.67 16.97 5.29
N ARG A 97 -2.81 16.59 6.24
CA ARG A 97 -1.42 16.16 5.98
C ARG A 97 -1.30 14.64 6.02
N TRP A 98 -0.28 14.12 5.36
CA TRP A 98 0.10 12.70 5.43
C TRP A 98 1.38 12.57 6.25
N ALA A 99 1.32 11.81 7.34
CA ALA A 99 2.45 11.58 8.23
C ALA A 99 2.78 10.08 8.30
N PRO A 100 4.07 9.69 8.33
CA PRO A 100 4.47 8.30 8.45
C PRO A 100 3.99 7.68 9.75
N VAL A 101 3.61 6.40 9.68
CA VAL A 101 3.28 5.55 10.82
C VAL A 101 4.00 4.22 10.66
N GLY A 102 4.61 3.74 11.74
CA GLY A 102 5.46 2.56 11.76
C GLY A 102 6.94 2.87 11.89
#